data_AF-A0A524JD13-F1
#
_entry.id   AF-A0A524JD13-F1
#
_cell.length_a   1.000
_cell.length_b   1.000
_cell.length_c   1.000
_cell.angle_alpha   90.00
_cell.angle_beta   90.00
_cell.angle_gamma   90.00
#
_symmetry.space_group_name_H-M   'P 1'
#
loop_
_entity.id
_entity.type
_entity.pdbx_description
1 polymer ?
#
loop_
_entity_poly.entity_id
_entity_poly.type
_entity_poly.pdbx_seq_one_letter_code
_entity_poly.pdbx_strand_id
1 'polypeptide(L)' 'MNPKENALHIIHFGTQDRVVLAPPSHTIADFGANHEGDDGGGHHVPVGTRWTDVWGTVWHR' A
#
# COMPACT_ATOMS: atom_id res chain seq x y z
N MET A 1 -9.48 13.56 -24.81
CA MET A 1 -10.16 13.76 -23.51
C MET A 1 -9.12 13.99 -22.42
N ASN A 2 -9.35 14.88 -21.46
CA ASN A 2 -8.43 15.07 -20.32
C ASN A 2 -8.65 13.99 -19.23
N PRO A 3 -7.70 13.78 -18.30
CA PRO A 3 -7.81 12.70 -17.30
C PRO A 3 -9.07 12.75 -16.43
N LYS A 4 -9.54 13.96 -16.08
CA LYS A 4 -10.74 14.17 -15.27
C LYS A 4 -12.01 13.77 -16.02
N GLU A 5 -12.11 14.18 -17.28
CA GLU A 5 -13.22 13.82 -18.17
C GLU A 5 -13.29 12.29 -18.35
N ASN A 6 -12.16 11.62 -18.65
CA ASN A 6 -12.13 10.17 -18.84
C ASN A 6 -12.53 9.41 -17.56
N ALA A 7 -12.11 9.89 -16.38
CA ALA A 7 -12.54 9.31 -15.11
C ALA A 7 -14.07 9.42 -14.90
N LEU A 8 -14.66 10.57 -15.24
CA LEU A 8 -16.12 10.76 -15.16
C LEU A 8 -16.87 9.83 -16.11
N HIS A 9 -16.38 9.63 -17.34
CA HIS A 9 -17.00 8.68 -18.28
C HIS A 9 -17.00 7.25 -17.75
N ILE A 10 -15.91 6.81 -17.09
CA ILE A 10 -15.85 5.48 -16.46
C ILE A 10 -16.88 5.37 -15.33
N ILE A 11 -16.98 6.39 -14.46
CA ILE A 11 -17.94 6.41 -13.33
C ILE A 11 -19.39 6.37 -13.82
N HIS A 12 -19.69 7.06 -14.93
CA HIS A 12 -21.02 7.12 -15.52
C HIS A 12 -21.33 5.99 -16.52
N PHE A 13 -20.46 4.97 -16.63
CA PHE A 13 -20.60 3.86 -17.58
C PHE A 13 -20.77 4.31 -19.05
N GLY A 14 -20.16 5.44 -19.42
CA GLY A 14 -20.11 5.92 -20.80
C GLY A 14 -18.99 5.27 -21.61
N THR A 15 -18.78 5.74 -22.84
CA THR A 15 -17.64 5.30 -23.66
C THR A 15 -16.38 6.04 -23.24
N GLN A 16 -15.41 5.32 -22.67
CA GLN A 16 -14.08 5.84 -22.32
C GLN A 16 -13.06 5.69 -23.45
N ASP A 17 -12.18 6.67 -23.62
CA ASP A 17 -11.03 6.57 -24.53
C ASP A 17 -9.95 5.64 -23.95
N ARG A 18 -9.88 5.54 -22.62
CA ARG A 18 -8.91 4.72 -21.87
C ARG A 18 -9.55 4.10 -20.64
N VAL A 19 -9.21 2.85 -20.34
CA VAL A 19 -9.68 2.15 -19.13
C VAL A 19 -8.71 2.38 -17.97
N VAL A 20 -9.25 2.73 -16.80
CA VAL A 20 -8.48 2.78 -15.55
C VAL A 20 -8.15 1.34 -15.13
N LEU A 21 -6.86 0.99 -15.11
CA LEU A 21 -6.39 -0.38 -14.81
C LEU A 21 -6.34 -0.70 -13.31
N ALA A 22 -6.25 0.33 -12.48
CA ALA A 22 -6.23 0.22 -11.02
C ALA A 22 -6.82 1.50 -10.41
N PRO A 23 -7.47 1.42 -9.24
CA PRO A 23 -7.97 2.61 -8.56
C PRO A 23 -6.81 3.58 -8.27
N PRO A 24 -7.05 4.90 -8.24
CA PRO A 24 -6.05 5.86 -7.80
C PRO A 24 -5.57 5.51 -6.39
N SER A 25 -4.36 4.95 -6.29
CA SER A 25 -3.72 4.63 -5.03
C SER A 25 -2.74 5.73 -4.66
N HIS A 26 -2.95 6.37 -3.52
CA HIS A 26 -1.91 7.17 -2.88
C HIS A 26 -1.18 6.22 -1.95
N THR A 27 0.08 5.90 -2.26
CA THR A 27 0.92 5.14 -1.33
C THR A 27 1.20 6.05 -0.13
N ILE A 28 0.46 5.84 0.94
CA ILE A 28 0.85 6.36 2.26
C ILE A 28 1.89 5.37 2.77
N ALA A 29 3.15 5.65 2.42
CA ALA A 29 4.28 5.04 3.10
C ALA A 29 4.51 5.87 4.36
N ASP A 30 4.12 5.36 5.51
CA ASP A 30 4.70 5.86 6.75
C ASP A 30 6.16 5.40 6.75
N PHE A 31 7.09 6.34 6.97
CA PHE A 31 8.49 5.97 7.19
C PHE A 31 8.67 5.23 8.53
N GLY A 32 7.63 5.24 9.37
CA GLY A 32 7.41 4.23 10.40
C GLY A 32 7.13 2.88 9.77
N ALA A 33 8.22 2.18 9.41
CA ALA A 33 8.38 0.76 9.62
C ALA A 33 7.15 -0.11 9.27
N ASN A 34 7.22 -0.81 8.14
CA ASN A 34 6.18 -1.70 7.58
C ASN A 34 5.79 -2.84 8.56
N HIS A 35 5.05 -2.53 9.63
CA HIS A 35 4.85 -3.40 10.79
C HIS A 35 6.15 -3.82 11.50
N GLU A 36 7.17 -2.98 11.47
CA GLU A 36 8.46 -3.25 12.11
C GLU A 36 8.60 -2.33 13.33
N GLY A 37 9.23 -2.79 14.42
CA GLY A 37 9.49 -1.94 15.60
C GLY A 37 10.64 -0.98 15.36
N ASP A 38 10.92 -0.07 16.31
CA ASP A 38 12.07 0.86 16.23
C ASP A 38 13.43 0.13 16.19
N ASP A 39 13.48 -1.11 16.71
CA ASP A 39 14.63 -2.00 16.66
C ASP A 39 14.76 -2.76 15.31
N GLY A 40 13.85 -2.53 14.36
CA GLY A 40 13.76 -3.22 13.07
C GLY A 40 12.93 -4.51 13.09
N GLY A 41 12.68 -5.11 11.92
CA GLY A 41 11.89 -6.35 11.78
C GLY A 41 11.63 -6.76 10.33
N GLY A 42 10.73 -7.71 10.10
CA GLY A 42 10.09 -7.94 8.79
C GLY A 42 10.77 -8.95 7.85
N HIS A 43 10.37 -8.94 6.58
CA HIS A 43 10.64 -10.05 5.64
C HIS A 43 12.13 -10.32 5.31
N HIS A 44 13.04 -9.45 5.77
CA HIS A 44 14.47 -9.50 5.46
C HIS A 44 15.32 -10.02 6.63
N VAL A 45 14.75 -10.20 7.82
CA VAL A 45 15.48 -10.68 9.01
C VAL A 45 15.79 -12.18 8.95
N PRO A 46 16.84 -12.67 9.63
CA PRO A 46 17.11 -14.11 9.72
C PRO A 46 15.93 -14.93 10.28
N VAL A 47 15.90 -16.22 9.94
CA VAL A 47 15.00 -17.18 10.61
C VAL A 47 15.40 -17.30 12.09
N GLY A 48 14.43 -17.32 12.98
CA GLY A 48 14.58 -17.30 14.43
C GLY A 48 14.49 -15.90 15.04
N THR A 49 14.48 -14.84 14.23
CA THR A 49 14.33 -13.47 14.74
C THR A 49 12.94 -13.26 15.33
N ARG A 50 12.90 -12.60 16.49
CA ARG A 50 11.67 -12.10 17.12
C ARG A 50 11.73 -10.59 17.18
N TRP A 51 10.63 -9.92 16.90
CA TRP A 51 10.49 -8.47 17.07
C TRP A 51 9.08 -8.12 17.52
N THR A 52 8.96 -6.95 18.14
CA THR A 52 7.67 -6.34 18.50
C THR A 52 7.46 -5.15 17.59
N ASP A 53 6.31 -5.09 16.92
CA ASP A 53 5.99 -3.95 16.05
C ASP A 53 5.47 -2.74 16.83
N VAL A 54 5.26 -1.63 16.13
CA VAL A 54 4.77 -0.36 16.70
C VAL A 54 3.39 -0.45 17.37
N TRP A 55 2.64 -1.53 17.15
CA TRP A 55 1.35 -1.80 17.82
C TRP A 55 1.46 -2.79 18.98
N GLY A 56 2.68 -3.24 19.32
CA GLY A 56 2.91 -4.22 20.39
C GLY A 56 2.71 -5.68 19.95
N THR A 57 2.54 -5.96 18.66
CA THR A 57 2.40 -7.33 18.16
C THR A 57 3.76 -7.99 18.11
N VAL A 58 3.86 -9.21 18.67
CA VAL A 58 5.11 -9.99 18.64
C VAL A 58 5.10 -10.93 17.45
N TRP A 59 6.14 -10.84 16.63
CA TRP A 59 6.37 -11.68 15.46
C TRP A 59 7.54 -12.64 15.69
N HIS A 60 7.53 -13.77 14.98
CA HIS A 60 8.62 -14.73 14.95
C HIS A 60 8.76 -15.28 13.53
N ARG A 61 9.98 -15.25 13.00
CA ARG A 61 10.31 -15.83 11.70
C ARG A 61 10.91 -17.23 11.85
#